data_AF-A0A9Q7AI13-F1
#
_entry.id   AF-A0A9Q7AI13-F1
#
_cell.length_a   1.000
_cell.length_b   1.000
_cell.length_c   1.000
_cell.angle_alpha   90.00
_cell.angle_beta   90.00
_cell.angle_gamma   90.00
#
_symmetry.space_group_name_H-M   'P 1'
#
loop_
_entity.id
_entity.type
_entity.pdbx_description
1 polymer ?
#
loop_
_entity_poly.entity_id
_entity_poly.type
_entity_poly.pdbx_seq_one_letter_code
_entity_poly.pdbx_strand_id
1 'polypeptide(L)'
;MTQVTAANADLAYMVGASYMRSGQYRKGKALLSEVLDRAFDRTVSFWGDVEKLRTLAASELAYHAGREGDSEIILWIEERLGGDLVTDQLLVRDGKGLLAGKTKLRDVLRFHKARAFINEDDQARAKEVLAELSFASGKIFVDGEVQGLQDAVARLQTELGGVARLFFLASV
;
A
#
# COMPACT_ATOMS: atom_id res chain seq x y z
N MET A 1 -8.86 19.76 -14.81
CA MET A 1 -9.17 18.67 -13.87
C MET A 1 -10.16 19.21 -12.85
N THR A 2 -11.27 18.52 -12.63
CA THR A 2 -12.23 18.86 -11.56
C THR A 2 -11.53 18.73 -10.22
N GLN A 3 -11.55 19.78 -9.39
CA GLN A 3 -10.94 19.71 -8.06
C GLN A 3 -11.65 18.66 -7.20
N VAL A 4 -10.88 17.87 -6.45
CA VAL A 4 -11.45 16.97 -5.44
C VAL A 4 -11.98 17.83 -4.29
N THR A 5 -13.17 17.50 -3.83
CA THR A 5 -13.86 18.14 -2.70
C THR A 5 -14.40 17.03 -1.82
N ALA A 6 -14.77 17.35 -0.58
CA ALA A 6 -15.42 16.38 0.30
C ALA A 6 -16.64 15.73 -0.37
N ALA A 7 -17.39 16.47 -1.21
CA ALA A 7 -18.62 15.98 -1.86
C ALA A 7 -18.38 14.96 -2.99
N ASN A 8 -17.20 14.95 -3.62
CA ASN A 8 -16.88 14.04 -4.73
C ASN A 8 -15.72 13.08 -4.44
N ALA A 9 -15.24 13.04 -3.19
CA ALA A 9 -14.08 12.24 -2.80
C ALA A 9 -14.25 10.74 -3.05
N ASP A 10 -15.44 10.18 -2.83
CA ASP A 10 -15.71 8.76 -3.07
C ASP A 10 -15.56 8.42 -4.55
N LEU A 11 -16.11 9.29 -5.42
CA LEU A 11 -15.97 9.16 -6.88
C LEU A 11 -14.50 9.34 -7.30
N ALA A 12 -13.80 10.33 -6.73
CA ALA A 12 -12.39 10.56 -7.01
C ALA A 12 -11.53 9.34 -6.61
N TYR A 13 -11.82 8.72 -5.47
CA TYR A 13 -11.21 7.46 -5.06
C TYR A 13 -11.50 6.34 -6.06
N MET A 14 -12.76 6.12 -6.45
CA MET A 14 -13.13 5.08 -7.42
C MET A 14 -12.42 5.26 -8.76
N VAL A 15 -12.39 6.49 -9.28
CA VAL A 15 -11.70 6.82 -10.53
C VAL A 15 -10.18 6.65 -10.39
N GLY A 16 -9.61 7.12 -9.27
CA GLY A 16 -8.19 6.96 -8.96
C GLY A 16 -7.76 5.49 -8.90
N ALA A 17 -8.50 4.67 -8.15
CA ALA A 17 -8.26 3.23 -8.05
C ALA A 17 -8.44 2.52 -9.41
N SER A 18 -9.42 2.93 -10.22
CA SER A 18 -9.59 2.41 -11.59
C SER A 18 -8.39 2.75 -12.49
N TYR A 19 -7.85 3.97 -12.41
CA TYR A 19 -6.63 4.32 -13.13
C TYR A 19 -5.45 3.47 -12.70
N MET A 20 -5.26 3.27 -11.40
CA MET A 20 -4.17 2.42 -10.91
C MET A 20 -4.27 0.99 -11.46
N ARG A 21 -5.45 0.37 -11.37
CA ARG A 21 -5.69 -1.00 -11.86
C ARG A 21 -5.57 -1.16 -13.37
N SER A 22 -5.72 -0.08 -14.14
CA SER A 22 -5.50 -0.06 -15.58
C SER A 22 -4.07 0.33 -15.99
N GLY A 23 -3.13 0.39 -15.03
CA GLY A 23 -1.73 0.73 -15.28
C GLY A 23 -1.48 2.23 -15.49
N GLN A 24 -2.48 3.09 -15.28
CA GLN A 24 -2.35 4.54 -15.38
C GLN A 24 -1.88 5.14 -14.05
N TYR A 25 -0.73 4.68 -13.56
CA TYR A 25 -0.21 4.99 -12.22
C TYR A 25 -0.20 6.50 -11.91
N ARG A 26 0.39 7.32 -12.78
CA ARG A 26 0.49 8.78 -12.56
C ARG A 26 -0.87 9.47 -12.39
N LYS A 27 -1.88 9.07 -13.16
CA LYS A 27 -3.24 9.63 -13.06
C LYS A 27 -3.93 9.18 -11.78
N GLY A 28 -3.77 7.91 -11.42
CA GLY A 28 -4.28 7.37 -10.17
C GLY A 28 -3.63 8.05 -8.96
N LYS A 29 -2.30 8.18 -8.96
CA LYS A 29 -1.51 8.85 -7.91
C LYS A 29 -2.03 10.27 -7.65
N ALA A 30 -2.16 11.07 -8.71
CA ALA A 30 -2.66 12.44 -8.60
C ALA A 30 -4.05 12.52 -7.92
N LEU A 31 -5.00 11.65 -8.31
CA LEU A 31 -6.33 11.66 -7.72
C LEU A 31 -6.35 11.15 -6.27
N LEU A 32 -5.63 10.06 -5.98
CA LEU A 32 -5.62 9.47 -4.64
C LEU A 32 -4.89 10.36 -3.62
N SER A 33 -3.84 11.08 -4.03
CA SER A 33 -3.21 12.10 -3.20
C SER A 33 -4.19 13.22 -2.84
N GLU A 34 -4.96 13.73 -3.81
CA GLU A 34 -5.99 14.75 -3.53
C GLU A 34 -7.11 14.24 -2.60
N VAL A 35 -7.46 12.95 -2.68
CA VAL A 35 -8.40 12.32 -1.73
C VAL A 35 -7.80 12.32 -0.31
N LEU A 36 -6.54 11.93 -0.15
CA LEU A 36 -5.85 11.95 1.14
C LEU A 36 -5.74 13.37 1.70
N ASP A 37 -5.53 14.37 0.85
CA ASP A 37 -5.40 15.76 1.30
C ASP A 37 -6.73 16.41 1.71
N ARG A 38 -7.82 16.10 1.00
CA ARG A 38 -9.08 16.86 1.11
C ARG A 38 -10.24 16.11 1.75
N ALA A 39 -10.13 14.80 1.91
CA ALA A 39 -11.19 13.95 2.43
C ALA A 39 -10.70 12.98 3.52
N PHE A 40 -9.70 13.44 4.29
CA PHE A 40 -8.96 12.62 5.26
C PHE A 40 -9.86 11.88 6.27
N ASP A 41 -10.82 12.56 6.90
CA ASP A 41 -11.70 11.96 7.93
C ASP A 41 -12.99 11.35 7.37
N ARG A 42 -13.16 11.34 6.04
CA ARG A 42 -14.36 10.80 5.42
C ARG A 42 -14.44 9.29 5.61
N THR A 43 -15.64 8.78 5.87
CA THR A 43 -15.91 7.35 5.92
C THR A 43 -16.82 6.93 4.77
N VAL A 44 -16.66 5.68 4.35
CA VAL A 44 -17.48 5.04 3.33
C VAL A 44 -18.01 3.71 3.86
N SER A 45 -19.17 3.29 3.37
CA SER A 45 -19.76 2.00 3.70
C SER A 45 -19.63 1.05 2.51
N PHE A 46 -19.04 -0.12 2.72
CA PHE A 46 -18.90 -1.16 1.71
C PHE A 46 -19.36 -2.50 2.28
N TRP A 47 -20.41 -3.08 1.68
CA TRP A 47 -21.07 -4.30 2.16
C TRP A 47 -21.46 -4.26 3.65
N GLY A 48 -21.85 -3.09 4.15
CA GLY A 48 -22.26 -2.89 5.55
C GLY A 48 -21.11 -2.61 6.52
N ASP A 49 -19.85 -2.77 6.09
CA ASP A 49 -18.69 -2.34 6.87
C ASP A 49 -18.39 -0.86 6.64
N VAL A 50 -18.01 -0.14 7.69
CA VAL A 50 -17.59 1.26 7.62
C VAL A 50 -16.07 1.33 7.64
N GLU A 51 -15.48 1.98 6.63
CA GLU A 51 -14.04 2.21 6.52
C GLU A 51 -13.74 3.69 6.33
N LYS A 52 -12.54 4.11 6.73
CA LYS A 52 -12.08 5.48 6.47
C LYS A 52 -11.56 5.55 5.04
N LEU A 53 -11.96 6.56 4.29
CA LEU A 53 -11.53 6.72 2.90
C LEU A 53 -10.01 6.87 2.80
N ARG A 54 -9.36 7.45 3.81
CA ARG A 54 -7.90 7.54 3.90
C ARG A 54 -7.21 6.18 4.00
N THR A 55 -7.77 5.19 4.70
CA THR A 55 -7.14 3.87 4.82
C THR A 55 -7.18 3.14 3.48
N LEU A 56 -8.31 3.24 2.78
CA LEU A 56 -8.49 2.70 1.44
C LEU A 56 -7.54 3.37 0.44
N ALA A 57 -7.55 4.70 0.35
CA ALA A 57 -6.71 5.45 -0.58
C ALA A 57 -5.21 5.24 -0.33
N ALA A 58 -4.77 5.27 0.93
CA ALA A 58 -3.38 5.01 1.30
C ALA A 58 -2.94 3.60 0.93
N SER A 59 -3.79 2.60 1.20
CA SER A 59 -3.48 1.20 0.89
C SER A 59 -3.39 0.94 -0.62
N GLU A 60 -4.34 1.44 -1.42
CA GLU A 60 -4.30 1.31 -2.89
C GLU A 60 -3.08 2.04 -3.46
N LEU A 61 -2.81 3.27 -3.03
CA LEU A 61 -1.65 4.02 -3.51
C LEU A 61 -0.33 3.32 -3.17
N ALA A 62 -0.19 2.81 -1.94
CA ALA A 62 0.99 2.06 -1.53
C ALA A 62 1.15 0.74 -2.29
N TYR A 63 0.07 -0.01 -2.53
CA TYR A 63 0.11 -1.25 -3.30
C TYR A 63 0.74 -1.05 -4.68
N HIS A 64 0.29 -0.02 -5.41
CA HIS A 64 0.83 0.28 -6.75
C HIS A 64 2.21 0.93 -6.69
N ALA A 65 2.45 1.85 -5.74
CA ALA A 65 3.76 2.46 -5.54
C ALA A 65 4.86 1.42 -5.23
N GLY A 66 4.52 0.39 -4.44
CA GLY A 66 5.40 -0.74 -4.18
C GLY A 66 5.80 -1.51 -5.44
N ARG A 67 4.95 -1.54 -6.46
CA ARG A 67 5.24 -2.20 -7.75
C ARG A 67 6.05 -1.31 -8.69
N GLU A 68 5.78 -0.01 -8.69
CA GLU A 68 6.47 0.96 -9.52
C GLU A 68 7.86 1.35 -8.99
N GLY A 69 8.16 1.05 -7.72
CA GLY A 69 9.38 1.56 -7.08
C GLY A 69 9.27 3.06 -6.83
N ASP A 70 8.16 3.48 -6.21
CA ASP A 70 7.93 4.88 -5.78
C ASP A 70 7.85 4.90 -4.25
N SER A 71 8.99 4.82 -3.57
CA SER A 71 9.06 4.84 -2.11
C SER A 71 8.74 6.24 -1.56
N GLU A 72 9.02 7.29 -2.34
CA GLU A 72 8.73 8.68 -1.98
C GLU A 72 7.24 8.92 -1.69
N ILE A 73 6.34 8.39 -2.53
CA ILE A 73 4.91 8.55 -2.26
C ILE A 73 4.48 7.81 -0.99
N ILE A 74 5.09 6.67 -0.67
CA ILE A 74 4.75 5.92 0.54
C ILE A 74 5.24 6.68 1.78
N LEU A 75 6.42 7.29 1.73
CA LEU A 75 6.91 8.18 2.79
C LEU A 75 6.00 9.40 2.97
N TRP A 76 5.54 10.01 1.89
CA TRP A 76 4.57 11.11 1.94
C TRP A 76 3.24 10.68 2.57
N ILE A 77 2.72 9.49 2.24
CA ILE A 77 1.52 8.92 2.87
C ILE A 77 1.76 8.75 4.38
N GLU A 78 2.90 8.19 4.78
CA GLU A 78 3.24 7.97 6.19
C GLU A 78 3.28 9.28 6.97
N GLU A 79 3.91 10.33 6.43
CA GLU A 79 3.95 11.67 7.03
C GLU A 79 2.54 12.25 7.17
N ARG A 80 1.72 12.15 6.11
CA ARG A 80 0.37 12.72 6.09
C ARG A 80 -0.57 12.08 7.10
N LEU A 81 -0.44 10.76 7.32
CA LEU A 81 -1.24 9.99 8.28
C LEU A 81 -0.70 10.12 9.71
N GLY A 82 0.61 10.30 9.89
CA GLY A 82 1.23 10.51 11.20
C GLY A 82 0.78 9.50 12.25
N GLY A 83 0.18 9.99 13.34
CA GLY A 83 -0.28 9.16 14.46
C GLY A 83 -1.44 8.20 14.11
N ASP A 84 -2.23 8.51 13.08
CA ASP A 84 -3.35 7.66 12.66
C ASP A 84 -2.89 6.29 12.14
N LEU A 85 -1.65 6.18 11.64
CA LEU A 85 -1.08 4.90 11.19
C LEU A 85 -1.13 3.80 12.25
N VAL A 86 -1.00 4.19 13.52
CA VAL A 86 -0.92 3.24 14.64
C VAL A 86 -2.31 2.72 15.04
N THR A 87 -3.34 3.55 14.85
CA THR A 87 -4.72 3.27 15.27
C THR A 87 -5.58 2.72 14.14
N ASP A 88 -5.31 3.12 12.90
CA ASP A 88 -6.12 2.72 11.76
C ASP A 88 -5.87 1.28 11.33
N GLN A 89 -6.98 0.59 11.04
CA GLN A 89 -7.00 -0.75 10.47
C GLN A 89 -7.58 -0.70 9.06
N LEU A 90 -6.95 -1.43 8.14
CA LEU A 90 -7.47 -1.72 6.83
C LEU A 90 -8.29 -3.00 6.87
N LEU A 91 -9.51 -2.97 6.34
CA LEU A 91 -10.24 -4.20 6.08
C LEU A 91 -9.71 -4.80 4.78
N VAL A 92 -9.17 -6.01 4.88
CA VAL A 92 -8.54 -6.69 3.75
C VAL A 92 -9.58 -7.55 3.07
N ARG A 93 -9.79 -7.29 1.79
CA ARG A 93 -10.77 -7.98 0.96
C ARG A 93 -10.08 -8.75 -0.16
N ASP A 94 -10.70 -9.85 -0.56
CA ASP A 94 -10.23 -10.64 -1.70
C ASP A 94 -10.64 -10.01 -3.05
N GLY A 95 -10.22 -10.64 -4.16
CA GLY A 95 -10.57 -10.19 -5.50
C GLY A 95 -12.07 -10.21 -5.84
N LYS A 96 -12.90 -10.83 -4.99
CA LYS A 96 -14.37 -10.84 -5.10
C LYS A 96 -15.01 -9.77 -4.19
N GLY A 97 -14.22 -9.04 -3.41
CA GLY A 97 -14.69 -8.04 -2.45
C GLY A 97 -15.12 -8.62 -1.09
N LEU A 98 -14.92 -9.93 -0.86
CA LEU A 98 -15.27 -10.56 0.41
C LEU A 98 -14.25 -10.21 1.48
N LEU A 99 -14.73 -9.93 2.70
CA LEU A 99 -13.87 -9.62 3.83
C LEU A 99 -13.07 -10.87 4.24
N ALA A 100 -11.74 -10.77 4.17
CA ALA A 100 -10.82 -11.85 4.50
C ALA A 100 -10.06 -11.61 5.81
N GLY A 101 -10.00 -10.36 6.30
CA GLY A 101 -9.37 -10.05 7.57
C GLY A 101 -9.19 -8.55 7.79
N LYS A 102 -8.41 -8.20 8.82
CA LYS A 102 -8.03 -6.82 9.15
C LYS A 102 -6.54 -6.76 9.46
N THR A 103 -5.91 -5.66 9.09
CA THR A 103 -4.48 -5.43 9.32
C THR A 103 -4.23 -3.97 9.66
N LYS A 104 -3.26 -3.69 10.52
CA LYS A 104 -2.86 -2.31 10.82
C LYS A 104 -2.38 -1.63 9.54
N LEU A 105 -2.87 -0.42 9.27
CA LEU A 105 -2.50 0.31 8.06
C LEU A 105 -0.98 0.51 7.98
N ARG A 106 -0.34 0.86 9.10
CA ARG A 106 1.13 0.99 9.19
C ARG A 106 1.86 -0.23 8.63
N ASP A 107 1.41 -1.43 8.98
CA ASP A 107 2.13 -2.65 8.62
C ASP A 107 1.93 -2.96 7.12
N VAL A 108 0.76 -2.63 6.56
CA VAL A 108 0.49 -2.68 5.11
C VAL A 108 1.38 -1.69 4.35
N LEU A 109 1.47 -0.44 4.80
CA LEU A 109 2.33 0.58 4.17
C LEU A 109 3.80 0.18 4.20
N ARG A 110 4.28 -0.31 5.35
CA ARG A 110 5.67 -0.79 5.49
C ARG A 110 5.98 -1.95 4.56
N PHE A 111 5.06 -2.89 4.40
CA PHE A 111 5.25 -3.98 3.45
C PHE A 111 5.45 -3.45 2.02
N HIS A 112 4.57 -2.55 1.58
CA HIS A 112 4.70 -1.95 0.25
C HIS A 112 5.89 -1.01 0.11
N LYS A 113 6.31 -0.35 1.20
CA LYS A 113 7.53 0.46 1.26
C LYS A 113 8.78 -0.38 1.05
N ALA A 114 8.88 -1.53 1.72
CA ALA A 114 9.96 -2.47 1.48
C ALA A 114 9.97 -2.95 0.03
N ARG A 115 8.80 -3.25 -0.55
CA ARG A 115 8.69 -3.64 -1.97
C ARG A 115 9.13 -2.51 -2.91
N ALA A 116 8.76 -1.27 -2.63
CA ALA A 116 9.20 -0.10 -3.39
C ALA A 116 10.73 0.00 -3.38
N PHE A 117 11.36 -0.08 -2.19
CA PHE A 117 12.82 -0.06 -2.09
C PHE A 117 13.50 -1.18 -2.85
N ILE A 118 12.92 -2.40 -2.85
CA ILE A 118 13.44 -3.50 -3.67
C ILE A 118 13.43 -3.15 -5.16
N ASN A 119 12.32 -2.59 -5.62
CA ASN A 119 12.14 -2.21 -7.02
C ASN A 119 12.93 -0.94 -7.43
N GLU A 120 13.43 -0.18 -6.45
CA GLU A 120 14.38 0.92 -6.60
C GLU A 120 15.85 0.46 -6.45
N ASP A 121 16.09 -0.85 -6.30
CA ASP A 121 17.40 -1.45 -6.00
C ASP A 121 18.03 -1.03 -4.65
N ASP A 122 17.27 -0.40 -3.75
CA ASP A 122 17.70 -0.04 -2.38
C ASP A 122 17.49 -1.21 -1.41
N GLN A 123 18.33 -2.22 -1.56
CA GLN A 123 18.28 -3.44 -0.77
C GLN A 123 18.53 -3.20 0.73
N ALA A 124 19.27 -2.14 1.08
CA ALA A 124 19.60 -1.83 2.48
C ALA A 124 18.35 -1.34 3.23
N ARG A 125 17.66 -0.34 2.68
CA ARG A 125 16.43 0.18 3.30
C ARG A 125 15.30 -0.84 3.26
N ALA A 126 15.22 -1.66 2.23
CA ALA A 126 14.28 -2.77 2.19
C ALA A 126 14.46 -3.74 3.38
N LYS A 127 15.71 -4.11 3.71
CA LYS A 127 16.00 -4.98 4.87
C LYS A 127 15.58 -4.37 6.19
N GLU A 128 15.88 -3.08 6.38
CA GLU A 128 15.51 -2.36 7.60
C GLU A 128 13.99 -2.36 7.81
N VAL A 129 13.23 -2.00 6.77
CA VAL A 129 11.76 -1.98 6.86
C VAL A 129 11.18 -3.39 7.09
N LEU A 130 11.75 -4.43 6.46
CA LEU A 130 11.28 -5.80 6.67
C LEU A 130 11.57 -6.31 8.08
N ALA A 131 12.67 -5.89 8.71
CA ALA A 131 12.97 -6.23 10.10
C ALA A 131 11.92 -5.67 11.07
N GLU A 132 11.39 -4.47 10.80
CA GLU A 132 10.29 -3.86 11.58
C GLU A 132 8.98 -4.64 11.50
N LEU A 133 8.81 -5.50 10.48
CA LEU A 133 7.62 -6.32 10.26
C LEU A 133 7.72 -7.72 10.88
N SER A 134 8.81 -8.05 11.56
CA SER A 134 9.08 -9.37 12.15
C SER A 134 7.97 -9.90 13.08
N PHE A 135 7.25 -9.00 13.77
CA PHE A 135 6.12 -9.34 14.64
C PHE A 135 4.76 -8.88 14.10
N ALA A 136 4.72 -8.32 12.89
CA ALA A 136 3.47 -7.92 12.27
C ALA A 136 2.62 -9.14 11.92
N SER A 137 1.30 -8.98 11.95
CA SER A 137 0.35 -10.05 11.66
C SER A 137 -0.92 -9.47 11.02
N GLY A 138 -1.74 -10.36 10.47
CA GLY A 138 -2.94 -9.99 9.73
C GLY A 138 -2.92 -10.54 8.31
N LYS A 139 -3.79 -9.99 7.47
CA LYS A 139 -3.91 -10.35 6.06
C LYS A 139 -3.38 -9.22 5.18
N ILE A 140 -3.00 -9.52 3.95
CA ILE A 140 -2.66 -8.50 2.97
C ILE A 140 -3.08 -8.98 1.60
N PHE A 141 -3.62 -8.06 0.79
CA PHE A 141 -3.89 -8.31 -0.62
C PHE A 141 -2.64 -7.95 -1.41
N VAL A 142 -2.04 -8.92 -2.07
CA VAL A 142 -0.84 -8.71 -2.88
C VAL A 142 -0.78 -9.74 -4.00
N ASP A 143 -0.31 -9.29 -5.17
CA ASP A 143 -0.18 -10.13 -6.37
C ASP A 143 -1.47 -10.87 -6.78
N GLY A 144 -2.63 -10.24 -6.52
CA GLY A 144 -3.94 -10.75 -6.90
C GLY A 144 -4.60 -11.66 -5.88
N GLU A 145 -3.95 -11.95 -4.76
CA GLU A 145 -4.45 -12.87 -3.72
C GLU A 145 -4.37 -12.27 -2.31
N VAL A 146 -5.18 -12.80 -1.40
CA VAL A 146 -5.07 -12.49 0.03
C VAL A 146 -4.22 -13.57 0.70
N GLN A 147 -3.17 -13.14 1.39
CA GLN A 147 -2.29 -14.03 2.15
C GLN A 147 -2.03 -13.50 3.56
N GLY A 148 -1.36 -14.31 4.39
CA GLY A 148 -0.84 -13.85 5.67
C GLY A 148 0.26 -12.81 5.48
N LEU A 149 0.26 -11.75 6.29
CA LEU A 149 1.31 -10.73 6.22
C LEU A 149 2.71 -11.31 6.49
N GLN A 150 2.82 -12.27 7.41
CA GLN A 150 4.10 -12.93 7.71
C GLN A 150 4.61 -13.73 6.51
N ASP A 151 3.73 -14.47 5.85
CA ASP A 151 4.07 -15.22 4.63
C ASP A 151 4.53 -14.28 3.51
N ALA A 152 3.83 -13.14 3.38
CA ALA A 152 4.19 -12.08 2.44
C ALA A 152 5.60 -11.53 2.67
N VAL A 153 5.91 -11.22 3.94
CA VAL A 153 7.21 -10.70 4.34
C VAL A 153 8.31 -11.72 4.10
N ALA A 154 8.08 -13.00 4.45
CA ALA A 154 9.05 -14.08 4.22
C ALA A 154 9.35 -14.29 2.72
N ARG A 155 8.32 -14.22 1.87
CA ARG A 155 8.48 -14.25 0.41
C ARG A 155 9.34 -13.08 -0.08
N LEU A 156 9.04 -11.86 0.37
CA LEU A 156 9.76 -10.67 -0.04
C LEU A 156 11.23 -10.67 0.45
N GLN A 157 11.49 -11.18 1.65
CA GLN A 157 12.85 -11.41 2.15
C GLN A 157 13.63 -12.45 1.31
N THR A 158 12.95 -13.45 0.78
CA THR A 158 13.56 -14.47 -0.10
C THR A 158 13.94 -13.87 -1.45
N GLU A 159 13.07 -13.03 -2.03
CA GLU A 159 13.35 -12.30 -3.28
C GLU A 159 14.60 -11.42 -3.14
N LEU A 160 14.66 -10.65 -2.04
CA LEU A 160 15.82 -9.83 -1.66
C LEU A 160 17.12 -10.63 -1.58
N GLY A 161 17.07 -11.82 -0.96
CA GLY A 161 18.20 -12.74 -0.85
C GLY A 161 18.62 -13.36 -2.19
N GLY A 162 17.67 -13.59 -3.09
CA GLY A 162 17.89 -14.09 -4.44
C GLY A 162 18.56 -13.07 -5.36
N VAL A 163 18.08 -11.82 -5.34
CA VAL A 163 18.64 -10.70 -6.10
C VAL A 163 20.09 -10.44 -5.69
N ALA A 164 20.39 -10.40 -4.39
CA ALA A 164 21.75 -10.22 -3.89
C ALA A 164 22.75 -11.29 -4.38
N ARG A 165 22.30 -12.55 -4.55
CA ARG A 165 23.14 -13.65 -5.04
C ARG A 165 23.43 -13.56 -6.54
N LEU A 166 22.46 -13.11 -7.34
CA LEU A 166 22.63 -12.91 -8.79
C LEU A 166 23.65 -11.82 -9.10
N PHE A 167 23.61 -10.69 -8.38
CA PHE A 167 24.61 -9.62 -8.54
C PHE A 167 26.01 -10.05 -8.11
N PHE A 168 26.13 -10.84 -7.04
CA PHE A 168 27.43 -11.34 -6.60
C PHE A 168 28.08 -12.28 -7.63
N LEU A 169 27.29 -13.13 -8.31
CA LEU A 169 27.80 -14.04 -9.35
C LEU A 169 28.10 -13.33 -10.67
N ALA A 170 27.42 -12.23 -11.01
CA ALA A 170 27.66 -11.46 -12.22
C ALA A 170 28.87 -10.51 -12.12
N SER A 171 29.43 -10.32 -10.92
CA SER A 171 30.53 -9.40 -10.62
C SER A 171 31.87 -10.11 -10.38
N VAL A 172 31.93 -11.44 -10.57
CA VAL A 172 33.12 -12.30 -10.49
C VAL A 172 33.46 -12.81 -11.88
#